data_AF-A0A855FZN7-F1
#
_entry.id   AF-A0A855FZN7-F1
#
_cell.length_a   1.000
_cell.length_b   1.000
_cell.length_c   1.000
_cell.angle_alpha   90.00
_cell.angle_beta   90.00
_cell.angle_gamma   90.00
#
_symmetry.space_group_name_H-M   'P 1'
#
loop_
_entity.id
_entity.type
_entity.pdbx_description
1 polymer ?
#
loop_
_entity_poly.entity_id
_entity_poly.type
_entity_poly.pdbx_seq_one_letter_code
_entity_poly.pdbx_strand_id
1 'polypeptide(L)'
;MISVFGSLMLALWLLLTMNRSRQIFFEASIFIIVMMGVSCIIEHAWPNVNNAWLVEWIVQWIYIFIIMWLFDIVCLSSVSAVIYSIIVGVAYYYLQLNVSTLVGHWLK
;
A
#
# COMPACT_ATOMS: atom_id res chain seq x y z
N MET A 1 11.83 -4.84 7.57
CA MET A 1 11.89 -5.61 6.29
C MET A 1 10.57 -5.57 5.55
N ILE A 2 9.44 -5.75 6.24
CA ILE A 2 8.11 -5.64 5.63
C ILE A 2 7.87 -4.31 4.92
N SER A 3 8.38 -3.22 5.49
CA SER A 3 8.22 -1.87 4.98
C SER A 3 8.89 -1.66 3.61
N VAL A 4 10.12 -2.16 3.47
CA VAL A 4 10.85 -2.11 2.19
C VAL A 4 10.17 -3.00 1.15
N PHE A 5 9.77 -4.22 1.55
CA PHE A 5 9.10 -5.15 0.65
C PHE A 5 7.77 -4.57 0.13
N GLY A 6 6.92 -4.03 1.02
CA GLY A 6 5.66 -3.41 0.65
C GLY A 6 5.82 -2.24 -0.31
N SER A 7 6.82 -1.38 -0.08
CA SER A 7 7.13 -0.26 -0.98
C SER A 7 7.53 -0.69 -2.39
N LEU A 8 8.40 -1.70 -2.49
CA LEU A 8 8.83 -2.25 -3.77
C LEU A 8 7.67 -2.95 -4.48
N MET A 9 6.87 -3.70 -3.73
CA MET A 9 5.72 -4.42 -4.28
C MET A 9 4.68 -3.45 -4.83
N LEU A 10 4.40 -2.34 -4.13
CA LEU A 10 3.47 -1.30 -4.61
C LEU A 10 3.99 -0.62 -5.89
N ALA A 11 5.27 -0.24 -5.91
CA ALA A 11 5.88 0.40 -7.07
C ALA A 11 5.84 -0.52 -8.31
N LEU A 12 6.16 -1.80 -8.13
CA LEU A 12 6.06 -2.81 -9.19
C LEU A 12 4.61 -3.05 -9.62
N TRP A 13 3.68 -3.11 -8.66
CA TRP A 13 2.26 -3.30 -8.94
C TRP A 13 1.72 -2.21 -9.87
N LEU A 14 1.99 -0.94 -9.55
CA LEU A 14 1.56 0.20 -10.36
C LEU A 14 2.17 0.19 -11.76
N LEU A 15 3.45 -0.20 -11.90
CA LEU A 15 4.10 -0.33 -13.19
C LEU A 15 3.45 -1.41 -14.06
N LEU A 16 3.13 -2.55 -13.46
CA LEU A 16 2.54 -3.69 -14.17
C LEU A 16 1.07 -3.46 -14.55
N THR A 17 0.34 -2.62 -13.80
CA THR A 17 -1.09 -2.34 -14.06
C THR A 17 -1.34 -1.12 -14.96
N MET A 18 -0.29 -0.44 -15.43
CA MET A 18 -0.39 0.79 -16.22
C MET A 18 -1.30 0.68 -17.47
N ASN A 19 -1.30 -0.46 -18.17
CA ASN A 19 -1.99 -0.62 -19.47
C ASN A 19 -3.30 -1.43 -19.41
N ARG A 20 -3.90 -1.63 -18.23
CA ARG A 20 -5.11 -2.44 -18.06
C ARG A 20 -6.27 -1.60 -17.51
N SER A 21 -7.51 -1.97 -17.84
CA SER A 21 -8.67 -1.39 -17.15
C SER A 21 -8.67 -1.85 -15.68
N ARG A 22 -8.75 -0.89 -14.77
CA ARG A 22 -8.62 -1.11 -13.34
C ARG A 22 -9.96 -1.00 -12.64
N GLN A 23 -10.27 -1.99 -11.80
CA GLN A 23 -11.24 -1.82 -10.74
C GLN A 23 -10.47 -1.43 -9.47
N ILE A 24 -10.24 -0.13 -9.30
CA ILE A 24 -9.34 0.44 -8.29
C ILE A 24 -9.65 -0.10 -6.88
N PHE A 25 -10.93 -0.17 -6.52
CA PHE A 25 -11.37 -0.69 -5.24
C PHE A 25 -10.92 -2.14 -5.01
N PHE A 26 -11.07 -2.99 -6.03
CA PHE A 26 -10.75 -4.40 -5.94
C PHE A 26 -9.23 -4.64 -5.93
N GLU A 27 -8.48 -3.91 -6.76
CA GLU A 27 -7.02 -4.00 -6.76
C GLU A 27 -6.39 -3.55 -5.44
N ALA A 28 -6.83 -2.42 -4.88
CA ALA A 28 -6.36 -1.95 -3.58
C ALA A 28 -6.65 -2.98 -2.47
N SER A 29 -7.84 -3.60 -2.53
CA SER A 29 -8.24 -4.65 -1.58
C SER A 29 -7.37 -5.91 -1.72
N ILE A 30 -7.11 -6.38 -2.94
CA ILE A 30 -6.22 -7.51 -3.20
C ILE A 30 -4.82 -7.20 -2.67
N PHE A 31 -4.28 -6.02 -3.00
CA PHE A 31 -2.94 -5.64 -2.57
C PHE A 31 -2.81 -5.72 -1.04
N ILE A 32 -3.79 -5.19 -0.30
CA ILE A 32 -3.79 -5.22 1.16
C ILE A 32 -3.88 -6.65 1.70
N ILE A 33 -4.75 -7.50 1.13
CA ILE A 33 -4.86 -8.91 1.53
C ILE A 33 -3.54 -9.65 1.31
N VAL A 34 -2.88 -9.42 0.17
CA VAL A 34 -1.56 -10.00 -0.12
C VAL A 34 -0.53 -9.51 0.88
N MET A 35 -0.49 -8.21 1.17
CA MET A 35 0.44 -7.63 2.15
C MET A 35 0.21 -8.15 3.56
N MET A 36 -1.05 -8.34 3.99
CA MET A 36 -1.37 -8.99 5.25
C MET A 36 -0.79 -10.40 5.29
N GLY A 37 -1.04 -11.21 4.26
CA GLY A 37 -0.52 -12.58 4.17
C GLY A 37 1.01 -12.64 4.19
N VAL A 38 1.68 -11.77 3.42
CA VAL A 38 3.14 -11.66 3.41
C VAL A 38 3.68 -11.23 4.77
N SER A 39 2.99 -10.32 5.47
CA SER A 39 3.38 -9.88 6.81
C SER A 39 3.38 -11.03 7.80
N CYS A 40 2.31 -11.83 7.81
CA CYS A 40 2.22 -13.02 8.65
C CYS A 40 3.33 -14.05 8.35
N ILE A 41 3.68 -14.25 7.07
CA ILE A 41 4.73 -15.19 6.65
C ILE A 41 6.11 -14.70 7.12
N ILE A 42 6.43 -13.42 6.90
CA ILE A 42 7.76 -12.86 7.24
C ILE A 42 7.94 -12.85 8.76
N GLU A 43 6.91 -12.47 9.51
CA GLU A 43 6.96 -12.41 10.98
C GLU A 43 6.84 -13.80 11.63
N HIS A 44 6.56 -14.85 10.85
CA HIS A 44 6.32 -16.22 11.34
C HIS A 44 5.31 -16.26 12.49
N ALA A 45 4.34 -15.35 12.45
CA ALA A 45 3.40 -15.12 13.53
C ALA A 45 2.00 -14.90 12.96
N TRP A 46 1.02 -15.39 13.71
CA TRP A 46 -0.37 -15.03 13.45
C TRP A 46 -0.60 -13.58 13.87
N PRO A 47 -1.40 -12.82 13.10
CA PRO A 47 -1.65 -11.42 13.43
C PRO A 47 -2.46 -11.36 14.73
N ASN A 48 -2.03 -10.50 15.65
CA ASN A 48 -2.82 -10.20 16.83
C ASN A 48 -3.94 -9.23 16.44
N VAL A 49 -5.08 -9.78 16.02
CA VAL A 49 -6.21 -9.00 15.51
C VAL A 49 -6.83 -8.20 16.66
N ASN A 50 -6.61 -6.89 16.64
CA ASN A 50 -7.21 -5.93 17.56
C ASN A 50 -7.64 -4.65 16.80
N ASN A 51 -8.27 -3.71 17.50
CA ASN A 51 -8.76 -2.48 16.87
C ASN A 51 -7.64 -1.66 16.22
N ALA A 52 -6.45 -1.59 16.84
CA ALA A 52 -5.31 -0.87 16.28
C ALA A 52 -4.83 -1.52 14.97
N TRP A 53 -4.68 -2.85 14.97
CA TRP A 53 -4.31 -3.62 13.79
C TRP A 53 -5.29 -3.40 12.63
N LEU A 54 -6.61 -3.45 12.90
CA LEU A 54 -7.63 -3.19 11.87
C LEU A 54 -7.52 -1.77 11.30
N VAL A 55 -7.36 -0.76 12.16
CA VAL A 55 -7.26 0.64 11.73
C VAL A 55 -5.98 0.89 10.93
N GLU A 56 -4.84 0.28 11.30
CA GLU A 56 -3.59 0.36 10.52
C GLU A 56 -3.79 -0.13 9.09
N TRP A 57 -4.46 -1.27 8.92
CA TRP A 57 -4.75 -1.81 7.59
C TRP A 57 -5.75 -0.96 6.81
N ILE A 58 -6.75 -0.38 7.47
CA ILE A 58 -7.68 0.56 6.83
C ILE A 58 -6.94 1.79 6.32
N VAL A 59 -6.03 2.37 7.12
CA VAL A 59 -5.22 3.53 6.72
C VAL A 59 -4.36 3.20 5.49
N GLN A 60 -3.71 2.04 5.50
CA GLN A 60 -2.92 1.58 4.35
C GLN A 60 -3.81 1.36 3.12
N TRP A 61 -4.99 0.77 3.28
CA TRP A 61 -5.93 0.55 2.19
C TRP A 61 -6.38 1.87 1.56
N ILE A 62 -6.76 2.86 2.38
CA ILE A 62 -7.18 4.20 1.92
C ILE A 62 -6.06 4.86 1.12
N TYR A 63 -4.84 4.82 1.65
CA TYR A 63 -3.67 5.38 0.97
C TYR A 63 -3.47 4.77 -0.42
N ILE A 64 -3.50 3.44 -0.51
CA ILE A 64 -3.29 2.71 -1.78
C ILE A 64 -4.42 3.00 -2.77
N PHE A 65 -5.66 3.01 -2.29
CA PHE A 65 -6.83 3.35 -3.10
C PHE A 65 -6.68 4.74 -3.74
N ILE A 66 -6.33 5.75 -2.95
CA ILE A 66 -6.14 7.13 -3.43
C ILE A 66 -5.02 7.20 -4.47
N ILE A 67 -3.92 6.49 -4.24
CA ILE A 67 -2.76 6.51 -5.13
C ILE A 67 -3.03 5.82 -6.45
N MET A 68 -3.72 4.68 -6.43
CA MET A 68 -4.13 3.99 -7.64
C MET A 68 -5.11 4.84 -8.45
N TRP A 69 -6.03 5.53 -7.78
CA TRP A 69 -6.93 6.49 -8.42
C TRP A 69 -6.20 7.69 -9.03
N LEU A 70 -5.26 8.30 -8.30
CA LEU A 70 -4.44 9.41 -8.80
C LEU A 70 -3.51 8.98 -9.93
N PHE A 71 -3.03 7.74 -9.93
CA PHE A 71 -2.20 7.21 -11.01
C PHE A 71 -2.92 7.31 -12.35
N ASP A 72 -4.20 6.96 -12.42
CA ASP A 72 -5.02 7.03 -13.64
C ASP A 72 -5.19 8.46 -14.17
N ILE A 73 -5.14 9.45 -13.29
CA ILE A 73 -5.31 10.87 -13.65
C ILE A 73 -3.99 11.48 -14.11
N VAL A 74 -2.89 11.15 -13.43
CA VAL A 74 -1.60 11.86 -13.58
C VAL A 74 -0.65 11.16 -14.56
N CYS A 75 -0.72 9.84 -14.69
CA CYS A 75 0.26 9.07 -15.47
C CYS A 75 -0.17 8.87 -16.92
N LEU A 76 0.01 9.90 -17.75
CA LEU A 76 -0.34 9.88 -19.19
C LEU A 76 0.74 9.21 -20.07
N SER A 77 1.94 9.01 -19.54
CA SER A 77 3.07 8.40 -20.25
C SER A 77 3.80 7.37 -19.38
N SER A 78 4.55 6.46 -20.01
CA SER A 78 5.35 5.46 -19.30
C SER A 78 6.40 6.10 -18.40
N VAL A 79 6.98 7.24 -18.81
CA VAL A 79 7.99 7.96 -18.01
C VAL A 79 7.35 8.55 -16.75
N SER A 80 6.19 9.20 -16.88
CA SER A 80 5.45 9.72 -15.71
C SER A 80 5.01 8.60 -14.76
N ALA A 81 4.62 7.44 -15.29
CA ALA A 81 4.26 6.27 -14.48
C ALA A 81 5.44 5.77 -13.65
N VAL A 82 6.63 5.67 -14.24
CA VAL A 82 7.84 5.26 -13.52
C VAL A 82 8.18 6.22 -12.39
N ILE A 83 8.21 7.52 -12.67
CA ILE A 83 8.51 8.54 -11.66
C ILE A 83 7.47 8.50 -10.53
N TYR A 84 6.19 8.44 -10.87
CA TYR A 84 5.10 8.38 -9.91
C TYR A 84 5.19 7.13 -9.02
N SER A 85 5.40 5.94 -9.61
CA SER A 85 5.54 4.69 -8.88
C SER A 85 6.70 4.72 -7.87
N ILE A 86 7.83 5.36 -8.22
CA ILE A 86 8.97 5.52 -7.31
C ILE A 86 8.58 6.42 -6.14
N ILE A 87 8.01 7.60 -6.41
CA ILE A 87 7.62 8.57 -5.37
C ILE A 87 6.61 7.95 -4.41
N VAL A 88 5.61 7.27 -4.95
CA VAL A 88 4.60 6.54 -4.18
C VAL A 88 5.21 5.42 -3.36
N GLY A 89 6.14 4.65 -3.92
CA GLY A 89 6.84 3.61 -3.17
C GLY A 89 7.56 4.19 -1.94
N VAL A 90 8.27 5.31 -2.11
CA VAL A 90 8.94 6.01 -1.01
C VAL A 90 7.92 6.52 0.03
N ALA A 91 6.83 7.13 -0.40
CA ALA A 91 5.81 7.62 0.51
C ALA A 91 5.10 6.46 1.27
N TYR A 92 4.88 5.32 0.62
CA TYR A 92 4.31 4.13 1.27
C TYR A 92 5.28 3.53 2.30
N TYR A 93 6.57 3.53 2.00
CA TYR A 93 7.61 3.13 2.96
C TYR A 93 7.53 3.97 4.24
N TYR A 94 7.46 5.30 4.11
CA TYR A 94 7.31 6.19 5.26
C TYR A 94 5.98 5.97 5.99
N LEU A 95 4.88 5.71 5.28
CA LEU A 95 3.61 5.37 5.89
C LEU A 95 3.75 4.10 6.73
N GLN A 96 4.30 3.01 6.19
CA GLN A 96 4.45 1.74 6.90
C GLN A 96 5.35 1.85 8.14
N LEU A 97 6.35 2.74 8.14
CA LEU A 97 7.17 2.99 9.32
C LEU A 97 6.41 3.70 10.46
N ASN A 98 5.43 4.55 10.12
CA ASN A 98 4.80 5.46 11.08
C ASN A 98 3.33 5.12 11.37
N VAL A 99 2.71 4.19 10.64
CA VAL A 99 1.27 3.91 10.72
C VAL A 99 0.85 3.47 12.12
N SER A 100 1.65 2.68 12.81
CA SER A 100 1.35 2.23 14.17
C SER A 100 1.36 3.38 15.19
N THR A 101 2.26 4.34 15.01
CA THR A 101 2.31 5.54 15.85
C THR A 101 1.12 6.45 15.55
N LEU A 102 0.78 6.64 14.27
CA LEU A 102 -0.38 7.42 13.83
C LEU A 102 -1.68 6.86 14.42
N VAL A 103 -1.90 5.55 14.28
CA VAL A 103 -3.09 4.87 14.80
C VAL A 103 -3.11 4.86 16.32
N GLY A 104 -1.96 4.68 16.97
CA GLY A 104 -1.83 4.79 18.42
C GLY A 104 -2.17 6.19 18.96
N HIS A 105 -2.03 7.25 18.17
CA HIS A 105 -2.50 8.59 18.52
C HIS A 105 -4.02 8.78 18.33
N TRP A 106 -4.64 8.07 17.38
CA TRP A 106 -6.08 8.19 17.11
C TRP A 106 -6.96 7.38 18.04
N LEU A 107 -6.43 6.29 18.60
CA LEU A 107 -7.15 5.39 19.50
C LEU A 107 -6.97 5.72 20.99
N LYS A 108 -6.23 6.79 21.30
CA LYS A 108 -6.14 7.37 22.64
C LYS A 108 -7.21 8.43 22.82
#